data_AF-A0A9W8CGI2-F1
#
_entry.id   AF-A0A9W8CGI2-F1
#
_cell.length_a   1.000
_cell.length_b   1.000
_cell.length_c   1.000
_cell.angle_alpha   90.00
_cell.angle_beta   90.00
_cell.angle_gamma   90.00
#
_symmetry.space_group_name_H-M   'P 1'
#
loop_
_entity.id
_entity.type
_entity.pdbx_description
1 polymer ?
#
loop_
_entity_poly.entity_id
_entity_poly.type
_entity_poly.pdbx_seq_one_letter_code
_entity_poly.pdbx_strand_id
1 'polypeptide(L)'
;MSETSNLAGIAMAFYRWLAGLNWGTNDNLPLQARWLEETPEQLLSWANVGIGALLLGFNVFLSAWLGLGLSKDIVVSAVRCTVQLTVLGMVLNQIFMTQNPVYIFGMVFVLGMLSAVEVTFWRSKKRFPYMFIGTLVSILSSALIIGLFGNGYSLNMDPAYTAVKFIPTIGMLFGSCVIGVSIGLNSVMESLDVHRDRVETMLCFGASRWEVIKPVAIKALKGAMMPTITNMSITGLINIPGMMTGWVLGGANVLQASRYQQIILFMISASTASSTLLSVMFCSAVLVDSSPRLRLDILKTSNGKAASNERLVFLWFTSKEFFQNYESITAASRSKDFSAIAHAFIKHLRWGFNKVCLKEE
;
A
#
# COMPACT_ATOMS: atom_id res chain seq x y z
N MET A 1 13.55 -3.91 -33.26
CA MET A 1 13.85 -5.37 -33.27
C MET A 1 15.07 -5.76 -32.42
N SER A 2 15.76 -4.85 -31.71
CA SER A 2 16.95 -5.19 -30.89
C SER A 2 16.72 -5.32 -29.37
N GLU A 3 15.60 -4.83 -28.82
CA GLU A 3 15.31 -4.98 -27.38
C GLU A 3 14.76 -6.36 -27.01
N THR A 4 14.04 -7.02 -27.93
CA THR A 4 13.45 -8.35 -27.68
C THR A 4 14.49 -9.47 -27.67
N SER A 5 15.60 -9.34 -28.42
CA SER A 5 16.69 -10.32 -28.42
C SER A 5 17.52 -10.29 -27.12
N ASN A 6 17.72 -9.09 -26.54
CA ASN A 6 18.41 -8.94 -25.25
C ASN A 6 17.61 -9.52 -24.08
N LEU A 7 16.29 -9.31 -24.07
CA LEU A 7 15.42 -9.88 -23.04
C LEU A 7 15.38 -11.40 -23.09
N ALA A 8 15.31 -11.99 -24.29
CA ALA A 8 15.37 -13.44 -24.47
C ALA A 8 16.73 -14.03 -24.04
N GLY A 9 17.83 -13.32 -24.30
CA GLY A 9 19.17 -13.69 -23.85
C GLY A 9 19.33 -13.67 -22.34
N ILE A 10 18.82 -12.62 -21.67
CA ILE A 10 18.83 -12.50 -20.20
C ILE A 10 17.95 -13.57 -19.58
N ALA A 11 16.75 -13.82 -20.12
CA ALA A 11 15.85 -14.87 -19.66
C ALA A 11 16.46 -16.27 -19.83
N MET A 12 17.17 -16.54 -20.94
CA MET A 12 17.88 -17.80 -21.17
C MET A 12 19.10 -17.97 -20.28
N ALA A 13 19.84 -16.90 -19.99
CA ALA A 13 20.96 -16.93 -19.04
C ALA A 13 20.47 -17.18 -17.61
N PHE A 14 19.37 -16.53 -17.21
CA PHE A 14 18.72 -16.76 -15.94
C PHE A 14 18.13 -18.18 -15.84
N TYR A 15 17.52 -18.69 -16.91
CA TYR A 15 17.03 -20.07 -16.99
C TYR A 15 18.17 -21.09 -16.89
N ARG A 16 19.30 -20.86 -17.58
CA ARG A 16 20.48 -21.73 -17.50
C ARG A 16 21.12 -21.69 -16.11
N TRP A 17 21.14 -20.54 -15.46
CA TRP A 17 21.58 -20.40 -14.07
C TRP A 17 20.64 -21.13 -13.10
N LEU A 18 19.32 -21.00 -13.28
CA LEU A 18 18.30 -21.73 -12.54
C LEU A 18 18.34 -23.24 -12.76
N ALA A 19 18.63 -23.69 -13.98
CA ALA A 19 18.73 -25.10 -14.35
C ALA A 19 20.08 -25.73 -13.94
N GLY A 20 21.15 -24.91 -13.83
CA GLY A 20 22.44 -25.33 -13.29
C GLY A 20 22.44 -25.49 -11.76
N LEU A 21 21.48 -24.86 -11.08
CA LEU A 21 21.13 -25.19 -9.70
C LEU A 21 20.34 -26.50 -9.74
N ASN A 22 21.02 -27.62 -9.46
CA ASN A 22 20.39 -28.93 -9.35
C ASN A 22 19.39 -28.92 -8.18
N TRP A 23 18.15 -28.51 -8.44
CA TRP A 23 17.06 -28.52 -7.46
C TRP A 23 16.63 -29.97 -7.25
N GLY A 24 17.44 -30.69 -6.47
CA GLY A 24 17.16 -32.07 -6.10
C GLY A 24 15.74 -32.19 -5.56
N THR A 25 14.92 -32.94 -6.28
CA THR A 25 13.63 -33.48 -5.83
C THR A 25 13.92 -34.54 -4.77
N ASN A 26 14.37 -34.12 -3.59
CA ASN A 26 14.47 -34.99 -2.43
C ASN A 26 13.23 -34.80 -1.58
N ASP A 27 12.19 -35.56 -1.91
CA ASP A 27 10.92 -35.64 -1.18
C ASP A 27 11.05 -36.38 0.18
N ASN A 28 12.26 -36.56 0.71
CA ASN A 28 12.51 -37.15 2.02
C ASN A 28 13.75 -36.53 2.69
N LEU A 29 13.57 -35.45 3.47
CA LEU A 29 14.61 -34.95 4.37
C LEU A 29 13.99 -34.44 5.69
N PRO A 30 13.95 -35.26 6.75
CA PRO A 30 13.70 -34.78 8.10
C PRO A 30 15.02 -34.30 8.72
N LEU A 31 15.60 -33.19 8.23
CA LEU A 31 16.88 -32.65 8.76
C LEU A 31 17.03 -31.12 8.57
N GLN A 32 16.04 -30.28 8.91
CA GLN A 32 16.17 -28.82 8.73
C GLN A 32 15.81 -27.90 9.90
N ALA A 33 15.72 -28.40 11.15
CA ALA A 33 15.46 -27.52 12.31
C ALA A 33 16.36 -27.75 13.53
N ARG A 34 17.52 -28.40 13.41
CA ARG A 34 18.43 -28.60 14.56
C ARG A 34 19.00 -27.30 15.13
N TRP A 35 19.01 -26.21 14.35
CA TRP A 35 19.47 -24.88 14.78
C TRP A 35 18.36 -24.01 15.40
N LEU A 36 17.09 -24.42 15.30
CA LEU A 36 15.94 -23.69 15.88
C LEU A 36 15.54 -24.22 17.26
N GLU A 37 15.96 -25.43 17.61
CA GLU A 37 15.69 -26.02 18.94
C GLU A 37 16.53 -25.39 20.07
N GLU A 38 17.57 -24.61 19.76
CA GLU A 38 18.50 -24.02 20.75
C GLU A 38 18.31 -22.53 21.05
N THR A 39 17.40 -21.83 20.38
CA THR A 39 17.17 -20.40 20.67
C THR A 39 15.99 -20.22 21.61
N PRO A 40 16.18 -19.70 22.85
CA PRO A 40 15.05 -19.34 23.68
C PRO A 40 14.20 -18.31 22.91
N GLU A 41 12.88 -18.50 22.86
CA GLU A 41 11.96 -17.52 22.28
C GLU A 41 12.23 -16.16 22.95
N GLN A 42 12.95 -15.27 22.24
CA GLN A 42 13.20 -13.93 22.73
C GLN A 42 11.88 -13.17 22.68
N LEU A 43 11.12 -13.22 23.76
CA LEU A 43 9.88 -12.49 23.91
C LEU A 43 10.20 -10.99 23.85
N LEU A 44 9.87 -10.33 22.75
CA LEU A 44 10.08 -8.89 22.62
C LEU A 44 9.11 -8.13 23.52
N SER A 45 9.66 -7.37 24.47
CA SER A 45 8.90 -6.46 25.33
C SER A 45 8.71 -5.09 24.64
N TRP A 46 7.73 -4.31 25.12
CA TRP A 46 7.53 -2.91 24.72
C TRP A 46 8.77 -2.04 24.93
N ALA A 47 9.65 -2.40 25.88
CA ALA A 47 10.95 -1.75 26.06
C ALA A 47 11.83 -1.83 24.81
N ASN A 48 11.83 -2.97 24.11
CA ASN A 48 12.63 -3.17 22.89
C ASN A 48 12.10 -2.32 21.73
N VAL A 49 10.78 -2.18 21.64
CA VAL A 49 10.12 -1.27 20.68
C VAL A 49 10.52 0.18 20.96
N GLY A 50 10.56 0.57 22.24
CA GLY A 50 11.03 1.89 22.66
C GLY A 50 12.48 2.16 22.28
N ILE A 51 13.38 1.20 22.52
CA ILE A 51 14.79 1.29 22.11
C ILE A 51 14.91 1.44 20.59
N GLY A 52 14.15 0.66 19.81
CA GLY A 52 14.10 0.80 18.36
C GLY A 52 13.60 2.18 17.91
N ALA A 53 12.60 2.74 18.58
CA ALA A 53 12.08 4.07 18.29
C ALA A 53 13.11 5.19 18.57
N LEU A 54 14.04 5.01 19.51
CA LEU A 54 15.11 5.99 19.77
C LEU A 54 16.01 6.19 18.55
N LEU A 55 16.16 5.19 17.68
CA LEU A 55 16.94 5.31 16.45
C LEU A 55 16.35 6.36 15.49
N LEU A 56 15.04 6.60 15.56
CA LEU A 56 14.39 7.67 14.80
C LEU A 56 14.78 9.07 15.30
N GLY A 57 15.29 9.18 16.55
CA GLY A 57 15.81 10.42 17.10
C GLY A 57 16.94 11.01 16.26
N PHE A 58 17.78 10.16 15.66
CA PHE A 58 18.81 10.61 14.73
C PHE A 58 18.22 11.27 13.48
N ASN A 59 17.17 10.70 12.89
CA ASN A 59 16.48 11.29 11.73
C ASN A 59 15.81 12.61 12.08
N VAL A 60 15.21 12.71 13.27
CA VAL A 60 14.62 13.95 13.80
C VAL A 60 15.69 15.03 13.99
N PHE A 61 16.84 14.63 14.55
CA PHE A 61 17.99 15.52 14.74
C PHE A 61 18.54 16.03 13.40
N LEU A 62 18.81 15.14 12.44
CA LEU A 62 19.25 15.53 11.10
C LEU A 62 18.24 16.45 10.41
N SER A 63 16.95 16.17 10.56
CA SER A 63 15.90 17.02 10.00
C SER A 63 15.89 18.43 10.60
N ALA A 64 16.12 18.56 11.90
CA ALA A 64 16.22 19.85 12.57
C ALA A 64 17.52 20.59 12.19
N TRP A 65 18.64 19.86 12.13
CA TRP A 65 19.95 20.42 11.82
C TRP A 65 20.05 20.94 10.38
N LEU A 66 19.49 20.19 9.42
CA LEU A 66 19.46 20.57 8.01
C LEU A 66 18.26 21.46 7.63
N GLY A 67 17.38 21.79 8.59
CA GLY A 67 16.19 22.62 8.34
C GLY A 67 15.16 21.97 7.39
N LEU A 68 15.10 20.64 7.32
CA LEU A 68 14.27 19.88 6.38
C LEU A 68 12.76 19.95 6.71
N GLY A 69 12.40 20.31 7.94
CA GLY A 69 11.00 20.44 8.36
C GLY A 69 10.22 19.12 8.53
N LEU A 70 10.90 17.96 8.42
CA LEU A 70 10.31 16.62 8.48
C LEU A 70 10.22 16.04 9.90
N SER A 71 10.78 16.72 10.90
CA SER A 71 10.83 16.22 12.29
C SER A 71 9.45 15.82 12.83
N LYS A 72 8.41 16.61 12.52
CA LYS A 72 7.03 16.33 12.95
C LYS A 72 6.47 15.12 12.21
N ASP A 73 6.62 15.09 10.89
CA ASP A 73 6.13 14.00 10.03
C ASP A 73 6.71 12.65 10.43
N ILE A 74 8.01 12.62 10.79
CA ILE A 74 8.70 11.40 11.24
C ILE A 74 8.10 10.91 12.56
N VAL A 75 7.96 11.79 13.56
CA VAL A 75 7.43 11.41 14.89
C VAL A 75 5.96 10.99 14.79
N VAL A 76 5.14 11.74 14.06
CA VAL A 76 3.73 11.42 13.84
C VAL A 76 3.59 10.08 13.11
N SER A 77 4.41 9.83 12.09
CA SER A 77 4.41 8.56 11.36
C SER A 77 4.85 7.39 12.23
N ALA A 78 5.84 7.58 13.10
CA ALA A 78 6.32 6.55 14.03
C ALA A 78 5.22 6.15 15.03
N VAL A 79 4.61 7.14 15.69
CA VAL A 79 3.49 6.90 16.63
C VAL A 79 2.32 6.22 15.91
N ARG A 80 1.95 6.72 14.72
CA ARG A 80 0.90 6.14 13.89
C ARG A 80 1.21 4.66 13.56
N CYS A 81 2.44 4.36 13.18
CA CYS A 81 2.89 2.99 12.87
C CYS A 81 2.75 2.06 14.09
N THR A 82 3.27 2.46 15.26
CA THR A 82 3.18 1.65 16.48
C THR A 82 1.75 1.34 16.87
N VAL A 83 0.87 2.36 16.84
CA VAL A 83 -0.55 2.19 17.17
C VAL A 83 -1.25 1.31 16.14
N GLN A 84 -1.07 1.59 14.85
CA GLN A 84 -1.72 0.83 13.76
C GLN A 84 -1.32 -0.64 13.75
N LEU A 85 -0.03 -0.95 13.92
CA LEU A 85 0.44 -2.33 13.92
C LEU A 85 -0.08 -3.10 15.14
N THR A 86 -0.15 -2.45 16.30
CA THR A 86 -0.71 -3.04 17.52
C THR A 86 -2.20 -3.35 17.36
N VAL A 87 -2.98 -2.37 16.86
CA VAL A 87 -4.41 -2.55 16.59
C VAL A 87 -4.65 -3.64 15.55
N LEU A 88 -3.87 -3.65 14.47
CA LEU A 88 -3.97 -4.67 13.42
C LEU A 88 -3.73 -6.07 13.99
N GLY A 89 -2.71 -6.24 14.85
CA GLY A 89 -2.43 -7.52 15.52
C GLY A 89 -3.61 -8.03 16.36
N MET A 90 -4.28 -7.14 17.09
CA MET A 90 -5.47 -7.48 17.89
C MET A 90 -6.67 -7.86 17.02
N VAL A 91 -6.92 -7.09 15.96
CA VAL A 91 -8.06 -7.29 15.05
C VAL A 91 -7.92 -8.58 14.24
N LEU A 92 -6.72 -8.87 13.71
CA LEU A 92 -6.50 -10.04 12.86
C LEU A 92 -6.74 -11.35 13.58
N ASN A 93 -6.34 -11.48 14.86
CA ASN A 93 -6.56 -12.69 15.64
C ASN A 93 -8.06 -13.04 15.72
N GLN A 94 -8.92 -12.03 15.92
CA GLN A 94 -10.37 -12.22 15.98
C GLN A 94 -10.96 -12.61 14.61
N ILE A 95 -10.52 -11.98 13.52
CA ILE A 95 -11.02 -12.27 12.16
C ILE A 95 -10.65 -13.70 11.74
N PHE A 96 -9.45 -14.17 12.09
CA PHE A 96 -8.99 -15.51 11.74
C PHE A 96 -9.80 -16.62 12.42
N MET A 97 -10.33 -16.37 13.62
CA MET A 97 -11.16 -17.32 14.37
C MET A 97 -12.56 -17.50 13.75
N THR A 98 -13.12 -16.47 13.12
CA THR A 98 -14.51 -16.51 12.64
C THR A 98 -14.65 -17.11 11.24
N GLN A 99 -13.59 -17.05 10.40
CA GLN A 99 -13.54 -17.53 9.00
C GLN A 99 -14.73 -17.16 8.10
N ASN A 100 -15.55 -16.17 8.49
CA ASN A 100 -16.73 -15.77 7.72
C ASN A 100 -16.31 -14.82 6.57
N PRO A 101 -16.69 -15.13 5.31
CA PRO A 101 -16.36 -14.30 4.15
C PRO A 101 -16.75 -12.82 4.30
N VAL A 102 -17.87 -12.53 4.96
CA VAL A 102 -18.37 -11.16 5.14
C VAL A 102 -17.36 -10.31 5.91
N TYR A 103 -16.70 -10.87 6.94
CA TYR A 103 -15.72 -10.14 7.73
C TYR A 103 -14.39 -9.97 7.00
N ILE A 104 -14.02 -10.95 6.17
CA ILE A 104 -12.80 -10.89 5.34
C ILE A 104 -12.94 -9.78 4.28
N PHE A 105 -14.04 -9.78 3.52
CA PHE A 105 -14.31 -8.75 2.53
C PHE A 105 -14.60 -7.38 3.17
N GLY A 106 -15.24 -7.36 4.34
CA GLY A 106 -15.41 -6.15 5.14
C GLY A 106 -14.07 -5.52 5.54
N MET A 107 -13.11 -6.32 6.01
CA MET A 107 -11.76 -5.85 6.33
C MET A 107 -11.03 -5.34 5.10
N VAL A 108 -11.10 -6.07 3.98
CA VAL A 108 -10.51 -5.63 2.70
C VAL A 108 -11.11 -4.30 2.22
N PHE A 109 -12.43 -4.13 2.35
CA PHE A 109 -13.08 -2.87 2.03
C PHE A 109 -12.58 -1.72 2.91
N VAL A 110 -12.44 -1.95 4.22
CA VAL A 110 -11.88 -0.94 5.13
C VAL A 110 -10.44 -0.59 4.78
N LEU A 111 -9.58 -1.56 4.48
CA LEU A 111 -8.21 -1.31 4.03
C LEU A 111 -8.17 -0.52 2.71
N GLY A 112 -9.06 -0.82 1.77
CA GLY A 112 -9.23 -0.06 0.54
C GLY A 112 -9.68 1.38 0.77
N MET A 113 -10.62 1.60 1.69
CA MET A 113 -11.06 2.94 2.12
C MET A 113 -9.90 3.74 2.73
N LEU A 114 -9.15 3.14 3.66
CA LEU A 114 -7.98 3.78 4.27
C LEU A 114 -6.91 4.13 3.23
N SER A 115 -6.72 3.26 2.24
CA SER A 115 -5.79 3.49 1.12
C SER A 115 -6.21 4.69 0.26
N ALA A 116 -7.49 4.80 -0.09
CA ALA A 116 -8.00 5.93 -0.86
C ALA A 116 -7.91 7.26 -0.08
N VAL A 117 -8.13 7.22 1.25
CA VAL A 117 -7.93 8.37 2.14
C VAL A 117 -6.46 8.80 2.16
N GLU A 118 -5.51 7.86 2.32
CA GLU A 118 -4.06 8.13 2.29
C GLU A 118 -3.65 8.84 1.00
N VAL A 119 -4.08 8.35 -0.17
CA VAL A 119 -3.77 8.98 -1.46
C VAL A 119 -4.38 10.38 -1.57
N THR A 120 -5.69 10.51 -1.32
CA THR A 120 -6.45 11.74 -1.64
C THR A 120 -6.16 12.87 -0.66
N PHE A 121 -6.10 12.57 0.64
CA PHE A 121 -6.02 13.60 1.67
C PHE A 121 -4.59 13.87 2.15
N TRP A 122 -3.75 12.83 2.20
CA TRP A 122 -2.44 12.89 2.86
C TRP A 122 -1.28 13.01 1.87
N ARG A 123 -1.34 12.32 0.73
CA ARG A 123 -0.24 12.29 -0.25
C ARG A 123 -0.39 13.27 -1.40
N SER A 124 -1.58 13.82 -1.61
CA SER A 124 -1.83 14.70 -2.75
C SER A 124 -1.76 16.19 -2.40
N LYS A 125 -0.95 16.94 -3.16
CA LYS A 125 -0.80 18.40 -3.01
C LYS A 125 -1.94 19.18 -3.67
N LYS A 126 -2.58 18.59 -4.69
CA LYS A 126 -3.67 19.19 -5.45
C LYS A 126 -4.82 18.21 -5.50
N ARG A 127 -6.05 18.69 -5.36
CA ARG A 127 -7.25 17.86 -5.36
C ARG A 127 -8.18 18.29 -6.49
N PHE A 128 -8.87 17.32 -7.07
CA PHE A 128 -9.93 17.53 -8.05
C PHE A 128 -11.23 16.84 -7.59
N PRO A 129 -12.39 17.26 -8.11
CA PRO A 129 -13.68 16.65 -7.77
C PRO A 129 -13.67 15.13 -8.01
N TYR A 130 -14.30 14.37 -7.11
CA TYR A 130 -14.42 12.90 -7.20
C TYR A 130 -13.11 12.10 -7.11
N MET A 131 -11.98 12.73 -6.77
CA MET A 131 -10.68 12.05 -6.62
C MET A 131 -10.74 10.88 -5.63
N PHE A 132 -11.47 11.03 -4.51
CA PHE A 132 -11.64 9.96 -3.52
C PHE A 132 -12.31 8.71 -4.10
N ILE A 133 -13.44 8.89 -4.80
CA ILE A 133 -14.19 7.78 -5.39
C ILE A 133 -13.38 7.14 -6.53
N GLY A 134 -12.73 7.96 -7.37
CA GLY A 134 -11.89 7.46 -8.45
C GLY A 134 -10.70 6.65 -7.95
N THR A 135 -10.01 7.11 -6.91
CA THR A 135 -8.89 6.36 -6.29
C THR A 135 -9.36 5.10 -5.60
N LEU A 136 -10.46 5.17 -4.84
CA LEU A 136 -11.07 4.04 -4.16
C LEU A 136 -11.43 2.92 -5.13
N VAL A 137 -12.15 3.25 -6.22
CA VAL A 137 -12.52 2.27 -7.24
C VAL A 137 -11.27 1.70 -7.93
N SER A 138 -10.30 2.55 -8.29
CA SER A 138 -9.07 2.10 -8.96
C SER A 138 -8.25 1.11 -8.12
N ILE A 139 -8.08 1.41 -6.83
CA ILE A 139 -7.31 0.57 -5.89
C ILE A 139 -8.09 -0.70 -5.55
N LEU A 140 -9.37 -0.60 -5.17
CA LEU A 140 -10.18 -1.77 -4.80
C LEU A 140 -10.34 -2.74 -5.96
N SER A 141 -10.73 -2.26 -7.15
CA SER A 141 -10.92 -3.14 -8.32
C SER A 141 -9.63 -3.86 -8.68
N SER A 142 -8.51 -3.14 -8.77
CA SER A 142 -7.22 -3.73 -9.13
C SER A 142 -6.75 -4.76 -8.10
N ALA A 143 -6.78 -4.41 -6.82
CA ALA A 143 -6.30 -5.29 -5.76
C ALA A 143 -7.23 -6.51 -5.54
N LEU A 144 -8.54 -6.35 -5.64
CA LEU A 144 -9.48 -7.47 -5.51
C LEU A 144 -9.41 -8.42 -6.70
N ILE A 145 -9.38 -7.91 -7.93
CA ILE A 145 -9.29 -8.77 -9.13
C ILE A 145 -8.00 -9.59 -9.07
N ILE A 146 -6.85 -8.94 -8.86
CA ILE A 146 -5.55 -9.61 -8.84
C ILE A 146 -5.38 -10.45 -7.58
N GLY A 147 -5.90 -9.99 -6.44
CA GLY A 147 -5.87 -10.74 -5.19
C GLY A 147 -6.68 -12.03 -5.26
N LEU A 148 -7.90 -12.00 -5.80
CA LEU A 148 -8.73 -13.20 -5.95
C LEU A 148 -8.14 -14.16 -6.98
N PHE A 149 -7.72 -13.66 -8.15
CA PHE A 149 -7.08 -14.50 -9.17
C PHE A 149 -5.75 -15.09 -8.69
N GLY A 150 -4.89 -14.26 -8.10
CA GLY A 150 -3.56 -14.65 -7.63
C GLY A 150 -3.63 -15.64 -6.48
N ASN A 151 -4.50 -15.41 -5.48
CA ASN A 151 -4.65 -16.35 -4.37
C ASN A 151 -5.31 -17.66 -4.82
N GLY A 152 -6.35 -17.61 -5.67
CA GLY A 152 -7.04 -18.81 -6.15
C GLY A 152 -6.16 -19.66 -7.06
N TYR A 153 -5.66 -19.09 -8.16
CA TYR A 153 -4.96 -19.84 -9.20
C TYR A 153 -3.45 -19.91 -8.97
N SER A 154 -2.80 -18.78 -8.67
CA SER A 154 -1.33 -18.77 -8.58
C SER A 154 -0.82 -19.41 -7.29
N LEU A 155 -1.53 -19.22 -6.19
CA LEU A 155 -1.18 -19.78 -4.88
C LEU A 155 -1.94 -21.07 -4.56
N ASN A 156 -2.77 -21.56 -5.50
CA ASN A 156 -3.59 -22.77 -5.36
C ASN A 156 -4.34 -22.82 -4.01
N MET A 157 -4.98 -21.71 -3.62
CA MET A 157 -5.76 -21.65 -2.39
C MET A 157 -7.23 -21.95 -2.66
N ASP A 158 -7.75 -22.96 -1.95
CA ASP A 158 -9.17 -23.29 -1.94
C ASP A 158 -9.69 -23.26 -0.49
N PRO A 159 -10.54 -22.29 -0.09
CA PRO A 159 -11.02 -21.13 -0.86
C PRO A 159 -9.97 -20.02 -1.06
N ALA A 160 -10.06 -19.29 -2.16
CA ALA A 160 -9.14 -18.20 -2.53
C ALA A 160 -9.06 -17.05 -1.49
N TYR A 161 -10.07 -16.91 -0.64
CA TYR A 161 -10.21 -15.85 0.36
C TYR A 161 -9.87 -16.32 1.79
N THR A 162 -9.02 -17.35 1.94
CA THR A 162 -8.58 -17.81 3.26
C THR A 162 -7.97 -16.67 4.09
N ALA A 163 -8.61 -16.29 5.20
CA ALA A 163 -8.35 -15.04 5.94
C ALA A 163 -6.87 -14.80 6.28
N VAL A 164 -6.20 -15.84 6.78
CA VAL A 164 -4.80 -15.80 7.24
C VAL A 164 -3.82 -15.38 6.13
N LYS A 165 -4.12 -15.74 4.89
CA LYS A 165 -3.26 -15.45 3.73
C LYS A 165 -3.81 -14.29 2.91
N PHE A 166 -5.12 -14.24 2.70
CA PHE A 166 -5.78 -13.26 1.85
C PHE A 166 -5.65 -11.83 2.39
N ILE A 167 -5.87 -11.61 3.69
CA ILE A 167 -5.84 -10.26 4.28
C ILE A 167 -4.42 -9.66 4.21
N PRO A 168 -3.35 -10.36 4.62
CA PRO A 168 -1.99 -9.85 4.45
C PRO A 168 -1.61 -9.62 2.98
N THR A 169 -1.97 -10.53 2.07
CA THR A 169 -1.70 -10.38 0.64
C THR A 169 -2.35 -9.11 0.09
N ILE A 170 -3.65 -8.92 0.32
CA ILE A 170 -4.38 -7.72 -0.11
C ILE A 170 -3.80 -6.46 0.56
N GLY A 171 -3.43 -6.52 1.84
CA GLY A 171 -2.80 -5.41 2.55
C GLY A 171 -1.49 -4.96 1.89
N MET A 172 -0.65 -5.89 1.47
CA MET A 172 0.58 -5.59 0.71
C MET A 172 0.27 -4.98 -0.66
N LEU A 173 -0.72 -5.52 -1.39
CA LEU A 173 -1.15 -4.98 -2.68
C LEU A 173 -1.61 -3.53 -2.52
N PHE A 174 -2.47 -3.25 -1.54
CA PHE A 174 -2.93 -1.90 -1.24
C PHE A 174 -1.79 -0.93 -0.89
N GLY A 175 -0.84 -1.37 -0.05
CA GLY A 175 0.32 -0.55 0.32
C GLY A 175 1.12 -0.11 -0.91
N SER A 176 1.39 -1.01 -1.85
CA SER A 176 2.08 -0.67 -3.10
C SER A 176 1.22 0.18 -4.04
N CYS A 177 -0.08 -0.10 -4.16
CA CYS A 177 -1.03 0.72 -4.92
C CYS A 177 -1.05 2.16 -4.44
N VAL A 178 -1.06 2.42 -3.13
CA VAL A 178 -1.04 3.78 -2.56
C VAL A 178 0.20 4.55 -3.02
N ILE A 179 1.37 3.91 -3.01
CA ILE A 179 2.62 4.53 -3.46
C ILE A 179 2.55 4.86 -4.96
N GLY A 180 2.19 3.88 -5.79
CA GLY A 180 2.11 4.04 -7.25
C GLY A 180 1.08 5.08 -7.69
N VAL A 181 -0.15 4.98 -7.17
CA VAL A 181 -1.24 5.92 -7.49
C VAL A 181 -0.90 7.34 -7.03
N SER A 182 -0.30 7.51 -5.85
CA SER A 182 0.11 8.84 -5.37
C SER A 182 1.14 9.50 -6.29
N ILE A 183 2.16 8.75 -6.71
CA ILE A 183 3.19 9.26 -7.64
C ILE A 183 2.56 9.56 -9.01
N GLY A 184 1.74 8.64 -9.53
CA GLY A 184 1.08 8.79 -10.84
C GLY A 184 0.16 10.00 -10.89
N LEU A 185 -0.73 10.15 -9.91
CA LEU A 185 -1.66 11.30 -9.86
C LEU A 185 -0.92 12.62 -9.70
N ASN A 186 0.04 12.70 -8.78
CA ASN A 186 0.81 13.92 -8.58
C ASN A 186 1.59 14.29 -9.85
N SER A 187 2.18 13.30 -10.55
CA SER A 187 2.90 13.54 -11.79
C SER A 187 2.00 14.04 -12.92
N VAL A 188 0.77 13.52 -13.06
CA VAL A 188 -0.19 13.99 -14.07
C VAL A 188 -0.63 15.42 -13.77
N MET A 189 -1.05 15.69 -12.52
CA MET A 189 -1.51 17.02 -12.12
C MET A 189 -0.41 18.07 -12.25
N GLU A 190 0.83 17.74 -11.88
CA GLU A 190 1.98 18.62 -12.06
C GLU A 190 2.31 18.84 -13.54
N SER A 191 2.29 17.79 -14.36
CA SER A 191 2.60 17.92 -15.79
C SER A 191 1.57 18.77 -16.54
N LEU A 192 0.27 18.62 -16.22
CA LEU A 192 -0.80 19.41 -16.82
C LEU A 192 -0.77 20.87 -16.35
N ASP A 193 -0.35 21.12 -15.11
CA ASP A 193 -0.21 22.47 -14.57
C ASP A 193 0.98 23.21 -15.19
N VAL A 194 2.14 22.55 -15.28
CA VAL A 194 3.37 23.15 -15.83
C VAL A 194 3.28 23.36 -17.34
N HIS A 195 2.65 22.43 -18.08
CA HIS A 195 2.56 22.49 -19.55
C HIS A 195 1.19 22.96 -20.05
N ARG A 196 0.47 23.73 -19.23
CA ARG A 196 -0.86 24.23 -19.53
C ARG A 196 -0.97 24.83 -20.93
N ASP A 197 -0.11 25.81 -21.23
CA ASP A 197 -0.18 26.58 -22.48
C ASP A 197 0.03 25.67 -23.71
N ARG A 198 0.92 24.69 -23.58
CA ARG A 198 1.19 23.70 -24.64
C ARG A 198 -0.01 22.79 -24.86
N VAL A 199 -0.65 22.33 -23.78
CA VAL A 199 -1.84 21.48 -23.82
C VAL A 199 -3.01 22.22 -24.46
N GLU A 200 -3.28 23.45 -24.04
CA GLU A 200 -4.35 24.29 -24.60
C GLU A 200 -4.08 24.60 -26.08
N THR A 201 -2.83 24.89 -26.46
CA THR A 201 -2.44 25.12 -27.86
C THR A 201 -2.71 23.89 -28.73
N MET A 202 -2.33 22.68 -28.28
CA MET A 202 -2.60 21.44 -29.02
C MET A 202 -4.10 21.19 -29.20
N LEU A 203 -4.90 21.45 -28.17
CA LEU A 203 -6.36 21.33 -28.23
C LEU A 203 -6.96 22.35 -29.23
N CYS A 204 -6.44 23.58 -29.29
CA CYS A 204 -6.84 24.59 -30.27
C CYS A 204 -6.50 24.19 -31.71
N PHE A 205 -5.40 23.45 -31.93
CA PHE A 205 -5.04 22.89 -33.23
C PHE A 205 -5.83 21.61 -33.59
N GLY A 206 -6.81 21.20 -32.77
CA GLY A 206 -7.67 20.05 -33.05
C GLY A 206 -7.11 18.70 -32.60
N ALA A 207 -6.06 18.68 -31.77
CA ALA A 207 -5.55 17.44 -31.21
C ALA A 207 -6.61 16.76 -30.33
N SER A 208 -6.70 15.44 -30.41
CA SER A 208 -7.60 14.66 -29.58
C SER A 208 -7.14 14.63 -28.11
N ARG A 209 -8.09 14.43 -27.18
CA ARG A 209 -7.79 14.29 -25.74
C ARG A 209 -6.70 13.25 -25.49
N TRP A 210 -6.75 12.13 -26.21
CA TRP A 210 -5.79 11.05 -26.05
C TRP A 210 -4.39 11.41 -26.52
N GLU A 211 -4.24 12.15 -27.63
CA GLU A 211 -2.93 12.59 -28.13
C GLU A 211 -2.22 13.51 -27.14
N VAL A 212 -2.97 14.38 -26.48
CA VAL A 212 -2.46 15.30 -25.45
C VAL A 212 -2.11 14.55 -24.16
N ILE A 213 -2.98 13.65 -23.70
CA ILE A 213 -2.82 12.94 -22.42
C ILE A 213 -1.76 11.85 -22.51
N LYS A 214 -1.65 11.13 -23.62
CA LYS A 214 -0.75 9.97 -23.80
C LYS A 214 0.70 10.23 -23.32
N PRO A 215 1.41 11.30 -23.75
CA PRO A 215 2.77 11.55 -23.27
C PRO A 215 2.84 11.82 -21.75
N VAL A 216 1.84 12.50 -21.19
CA VAL A 216 1.73 12.78 -19.75
C VAL A 216 1.48 11.48 -18.97
N ALA A 217 0.54 10.66 -19.43
CA ALA A 217 0.20 9.39 -18.80
C ALA A 217 1.37 8.40 -18.84
N ILE A 218 2.11 8.32 -19.96
CA ILE A 218 3.31 7.46 -20.07
C ILE A 218 4.37 7.89 -19.07
N LYS A 219 4.65 9.19 -18.95
CA LYS A 219 5.63 9.72 -17.99
C LYS A 219 5.22 9.40 -16.55
N ALA A 220 3.96 9.65 -16.20
CA ALA A 220 3.41 9.38 -14.89
C ALA A 220 3.44 7.89 -14.53
N LEU A 221 3.01 7.02 -15.45
CA LEU A 221 3.00 5.57 -15.23
C LEU A 221 4.41 5.01 -15.09
N LYS A 222 5.37 5.47 -15.92
CA LYS A 222 6.78 5.09 -15.77
C LYS A 222 7.28 5.48 -14.38
N GLY A 223 7.11 6.73 -13.97
CA GLY A 223 7.54 7.22 -12.66
C GLY A 223 6.92 6.45 -11.49
N ALA A 224 5.63 6.13 -11.58
CA ALA A 224 4.90 5.36 -10.57
C ALA A 224 5.32 3.89 -10.48
N MET A 225 5.77 3.28 -11.59
CA MET A 225 6.21 1.88 -11.63
C MET A 225 7.67 1.70 -11.22
N MET A 226 8.50 2.75 -11.27
CA MET A 226 9.92 2.66 -10.91
C MET A 226 10.16 2.00 -9.54
N PRO A 227 9.49 2.40 -8.44
CA PRO A 227 9.75 1.79 -7.13
C PRO A 227 9.45 0.29 -7.10
N THR A 228 8.38 -0.13 -7.77
CA THR A 228 7.97 -1.55 -7.82
C THR A 228 8.95 -2.38 -8.64
N ILE A 229 9.41 -1.86 -9.79
CA ILE A 229 10.42 -2.51 -10.63
C ILE A 229 11.74 -2.62 -9.87
N THR A 230 12.19 -1.53 -9.24
CA THR A 230 13.44 -1.52 -8.47
C THR A 230 13.38 -2.46 -7.27
N ASN A 231 12.25 -2.51 -6.54
CA ASN A 231 12.11 -3.46 -5.44
C ASN A 231 12.16 -4.91 -5.94
N MET A 232 11.50 -5.22 -7.06
CA MET A 232 11.55 -6.54 -7.67
C MET A 232 12.95 -6.93 -8.15
N SER A 233 13.75 -5.98 -8.68
CA SER A 233 15.10 -6.27 -9.17
C SER A 233 16.12 -6.54 -8.06
N ILE A 234 15.96 -5.93 -6.88
CA ILE A 234 16.89 -6.11 -5.76
C ILE A 234 16.46 -7.25 -4.81
N THR A 235 15.20 -7.66 -4.86
CA THR A 235 14.66 -8.70 -3.96
C THR A 235 15.26 -10.06 -4.30
N GLY A 236 15.78 -10.76 -3.29
CA GLY A 236 16.46 -12.06 -3.46
C GLY A 236 17.96 -11.95 -3.76
N LEU A 237 18.46 -10.75 -4.12
CA LEU A 237 19.90 -10.47 -4.25
C LEU A 237 20.42 -9.70 -3.02
N ILE A 238 19.74 -8.61 -2.66
CA ILE A 238 20.14 -7.72 -1.57
C ILE A 238 19.12 -7.76 -0.44
N ASN A 239 17.83 -7.65 -0.80
CA ASN A 239 16.76 -7.60 0.18
C ASN A 239 16.12 -8.98 0.36
N ILE A 240 16.14 -9.52 1.58
CA ILE A 240 15.33 -10.67 1.96
C ILE A 240 14.00 -10.13 2.51
N PRO A 241 12.87 -10.36 1.82
CA PRO A 241 11.60 -9.78 2.24
C PRO A 241 11.17 -10.31 3.60
N GLY A 242 10.49 -9.45 4.37
CA GLY A 242 10.15 -9.73 5.77
C GLY A 242 9.28 -10.98 5.95
N MET A 243 8.30 -11.22 5.06
CA MET A 243 7.47 -12.43 5.12
C MET A 243 8.28 -13.70 4.87
N MET A 244 9.21 -13.67 3.91
CA MET A 244 10.11 -14.79 3.64
C MET A 244 11.03 -15.05 4.84
N THR A 245 11.60 -13.98 5.43
CA THR A 245 12.40 -14.09 6.66
C THR A 245 11.58 -14.71 7.80
N GLY A 246 10.32 -14.29 7.97
CA GLY A 246 9.41 -14.87 8.96
C GLY A 246 9.14 -16.36 8.76
N TRP A 247 9.01 -16.81 7.50
CA TRP A 247 8.86 -18.24 7.18
C TRP A 247 10.14 -19.03 7.48
N VAL A 248 11.30 -18.46 7.15
CA VAL A 248 12.60 -19.08 7.44
C VAL A 248 12.83 -19.19 8.95
N LEU A 249 12.56 -18.13 9.71
CA LEU A 249 12.66 -18.13 11.18
C LEU A 249 11.65 -19.08 11.83
N GLY A 250 10.48 -19.27 11.21
CA GLY A 250 9.47 -20.24 11.63
C GLY A 250 9.78 -21.69 11.23
N GLY A 251 10.96 -21.98 10.68
CA GLY A 251 11.37 -23.34 10.28
C GLY A 251 10.68 -23.89 9.03
N ALA A 252 10.00 -23.06 8.24
CA ALA A 252 9.37 -23.48 7.01
C ALA A 252 10.41 -23.71 5.89
N ASN A 253 10.04 -24.52 4.90
CA ASN A 253 10.89 -24.78 3.74
C ASN A 253 11.22 -23.48 2.98
N VAL A 254 12.52 -23.15 2.89
CA VAL A 254 13.03 -21.91 2.29
C VAL A 254 12.66 -21.80 0.80
N LEU A 255 12.68 -22.91 0.08
CA LEU A 255 12.36 -22.93 -1.35
C LEU A 255 10.88 -22.61 -1.59
N GLN A 256 10.00 -23.14 -0.73
CA GLN A 256 8.58 -22.82 -0.77
C GLN A 256 8.31 -21.35 -0.43
N ALA A 257 9.02 -20.80 0.56
CA ALA A 257 8.95 -19.37 0.90
C ALA A 257 9.37 -18.47 -0.28
N SER A 258 10.43 -18.85 -1.00
CA SER A 258 10.91 -18.13 -2.18
C SER A 258 9.87 -18.12 -3.32
N ARG A 259 9.25 -19.26 -3.62
CA ARG A 259 8.19 -19.36 -4.65
C ARG A 259 6.98 -18.50 -4.28
N TYR A 260 6.56 -18.53 -3.02
CA TYR A 260 5.47 -17.69 -2.53
C TYR A 260 5.78 -16.20 -2.71
N GLN A 261 6.99 -15.79 -2.33
CA GLN A 261 7.42 -14.41 -2.46
C GLN A 261 7.48 -13.92 -3.91
N GLN A 262 7.94 -14.75 -4.85
CA GLN A 262 7.95 -14.42 -6.28
C GLN A 262 6.55 -14.10 -6.78
N ILE A 263 5.57 -14.95 -6.43
CA ILE A 263 4.16 -14.74 -6.80
C ILE A 263 3.62 -13.43 -6.24
N ILE A 264 3.88 -13.15 -4.95
CA ILE A 264 3.45 -11.90 -4.32
C ILE A 264 4.04 -10.66 -5.02
N LEU A 265 5.32 -10.68 -5.41
CA LEU A 265 5.93 -9.55 -6.13
C LEU A 265 5.30 -9.34 -7.51
N PHE A 266 4.96 -10.41 -8.23
CA PHE A 266 4.26 -10.30 -9.50
C PHE A 266 2.84 -9.74 -9.32
N MET A 267 2.13 -10.17 -8.27
CA MET A 267 0.82 -9.63 -7.92
C MET A 267 0.88 -8.13 -7.56
N ILE A 268 1.87 -7.73 -6.77
CA ILE A 268 2.12 -6.32 -6.41
C ILE A 268 2.38 -5.50 -7.68
N SER A 269 3.23 -5.99 -8.58
CA SER A 269 3.53 -5.32 -9.86
C SER A 269 2.28 -5.13 -10.70
N ALA A 270 1.52 -6.19 -10.93
CA ALA A 270 0.27 -6.14 -11.70
C ALA A 270 -0.75 -5.19 -11.05
N SER A 271 -0.92 -5.26 -9.73
CA SER A 271 -1.92 -4.46 -9.02
C SER A 271 -1.58 -2.99 -9.00
N THR A 272 -0.31 -2.66 -8.80
CA THR A 272 0.17 -1.28 -8.85
C THR A 272 0.03 -0.71 -10.26
N ALA A 273 0.37 -1.47 -11.31
CA ALA A 273 0.22 -1.04 -12.70
C ALA A 273 -1.25 -0.76 -13.07
N SER A 274 -2.15 -1.69 -12.77
CA SER A 274 -3.59 -1.54 -13.06
C SER A 274 -4.21 -0.38 -12.29
N SER A 275 -3.95 -0.27 -10.98
CA SER A 275 -4.52 0.81 -10.14
C SER A 275 -4.01 2.19 -10.55
N THR A 276 -2.72 2.31 -10.86
CA THR A 276 -2.12 3.55 -11.34
C THR A 276 -2.70 3.95 -12.69
N LEU A 277 -2.80 3.00 -13.63
CA LEU A 277 -3.38 3.27 -14.95
C LEU A 277 -4.82 3.76 -14.82
N LEU A 278 -5.68 3.04 -14.09
CA LEU A 278 -7.08 3.43 -13.89
C LEU A 278 -7.19 4.82 -13.26
N SER A 279 -6.38 5.10 -12.23
CA SER A 279 -6.44 6.38 -11.53
C SER A 279 -5.91 7.54 -12.38
N VAL A 280 -4.86 7.32 -13.17
CA VAL A 280 -4.34 8.30 -14.14
C VAL A 280 -5.37 8.58 -15.24
N MET A 281 -5.98 7.54 -15.81
CA MET A 281 -7.02 7.71 -16.83
C MET A 281 -8.23 8.47 -16.27
N PHE A 282 -8.65 8.15 -15.04
CA PHE A 282 -9.74 8.85 -14.37
C PHE A 282 -9.41 10.33 -14.14
N CYS A 283 -8.21 10.62 -13.62
CA CYS A 283 -7.73 11.99 -13.41
C CYS A 283 -7.70 12.79 -14.72
N SER A 284 -7.14 12.20 -15.78
CA SER A 284 -7.08 12.85 -17.09
C SER A 284 -8.46 13.06 -17.72
N ALA A 285 -9.40 12.13 -17.52
CA ALA A 285 -10.76 12.27 -18.01
C ALA A 285 -11.55 13.39 -17.31
N VAL A 286 -11.23 13.67 -16.04
CA VAL A 286 -11.86 14.77 -15.27
C VAL A 286 -11.22 16.13 -15.58
N LEU A 287 -9.89 16.19 -15.75
CA LEU A 287 -9.16 17.44 -15.98
C LEU A 287 -9.20 17.93 -17.43
N VAL A 288 -9.30 17.02 -18.40
CA VAL A 288 -9.47 17.36 -19.82
C VAL A 288 -10.88 16.97 -20.20
N ASP A 289 -11.77 17.94 -20.43
CA ASP A 289 -13.18 17.67 -20.72
C ASP A 289 -13.43 17.19 -22.16
N SER A 290 -14.65 16.74 -22.46
CA SER A 290 -15.12 16.40 -23.81
C SER A 290 -15.21 17.62 -24.73
N SER A 291 -15.43 18.82 -24.17
CA SER A 291 -15.11 20.06 -24.86
C SER A 291 -13.58 20.24 -24.77
N PRO A 292 -12.83 20.55 -25.85
CA PRO A 292 -11.37 20.63 -25.88
C PRO A 292 -10.84 21.81 -25.03
N ARG A 293 -11.02 21.71 -23.72
CA ARG A 293 -10.72 22.71 -22.70
C ARG A 293 -10.08 21.98 -21.52
N LEU A 294 -8.94 22.49 -21.11
CA LEU A 294 -8.27 22.05 -19.90
C LEU A 294 -8.91 22.77 -18.71
N ARG A 295 -9.47 22.01 -17.77
CA ARG A 295 -10.12 22.54 -16.56
C ARG A 295 -9.16 22.48 -15.38
N LEU A 296 -8.20 23.40 -15.31
CA LEU A 296 -7.33 23.54 -14.14
C LEU A 296 -7.98 24.37 -13.02
N ASP A 297 -9.06 25.06 -13.32
CA ASP A 297 -9.88 25.85 -12.40
C ASP A 297 -10.52 25.01 -11.28
N ILE A 298 -10.73 23.72 -11.51
CA ILE A 298 -11.19 22.74 -10.52
C ILE A 298 -10.06 22.16 -9.64
N LEU A 299 -8.79 22.43 -9.95
CA LEU A 299 -7.68 22.00 -9.09
C LEU A 299 -7.60 22.91 -7.87
N LYS A 300 -8.05 22.39 -6.74
CA LYS A 300 -7.84 23.04 -5.44
C LYS A 300 -6.44 22.70 -4.97
N THR A 301 -5.57 23.72 -4.89
CA THR A 301 -4.30 23.60 -4.18
C THR A 301 -4.61 23.37 -2.71
N SER A 302 -4.05 22.30 -2.13
CA SER A 302 -4.13 22.04 -0.70
C SER A 302 -3.31 23.11 0.02
N ASN A 303 -3.93 24.27 0.27
CA ASN A 303 -3.30 25.44 0.88
C ASN A 303 -2.80 25.07 2.28
N GLY A 304 -1.50 24.77 2.44
CA GLY A 304 -0.69 24.87 3.67
C GLY A 304 -1.20 24.25 4.98
N LYS A 305 -2.40 23.67 5.01
CA LYS A 305 -3.10 23.10 6.16
C LYS A 305 -2.79 21.62 6.35
N ALA A 306 -1.79 21.08 5.64
CA ALA A 306 -1.23 19.77 5.93
C ALA A 306 -0.82 19.66 7.41
N ALA A 307 -0.23 20.71 7.98
CA ALA A 307 0.11 20.78 9.41
C ALA A 307 -1.13 20.82 10.36
N SER A 308 -2.27 21.35 9.90
CA SER A 308 -3.53 21.34 10.67
C SER A 308 -4.20 19.96 10.60
N ASN A 309 -4.08 19.27 9.47
CA ASN A 309 -4.60 17.93 9.28
C ASN A 309 -3.78 16.90 10.06
N GLU A 310 -2.46 17.05 10.15
CA GLU A 310 -1.61 16.24 11.03
C GLU A 310 -1.92 16.46 12.51
N ARG A 311 -2.20 17.70 12.93
CA ARG A 311 -2.73 17.99 14.29
C ARG A 311 -4.08 17.32 14.53
N LEU A 312 -4.96 17.28 13.53
CA LEU A 312 -6.25 16.59 13.62
C LEU A 312 -6.09 15.08 13.69
N VAL A 313 -5.07 14.49 13.02
CA VAL A 313 -4.74 13.06 13.12
C VAL A 313 -4.11 12.72 14.46
N PHE A 314 -3.18 13.55 14.93
CA PHE A 314 -2.63 13.42 16.28
C PHE A 314 -3.76 13.47 17.31
N LEU A 315 -4.62 14.50 17.24
CA LEU A 315 -5.83 14.60 18.07
C LEU A 315 -6.84 13.47 17.84
N TRP A 316 -6.84 12.83 16.67
CA TRP A 316 -7.73 11.72 16.37
C TRP A 316 -7.28 10.44 17.09
N PHE A 317 -5.98 10.15 17.04
CA PHE A 317 -5.38 8.97 17.68
C PHE A 317 -5.11 9.15 19.17
N THR A 318 -4.78 10.36 19.64
CA THR A 318 -4.55 10.66 21.07
C THR A 318 -5.81 11.14 21.77
N SER A 319 -6.99 11.05 21.13
CA SER A 319 -8.24 11.45 21.76
C SER A 319 -8.54 10.53 22.95
N LYS A 320 -9.10 11.09 24.04
CA LYS A 320 -9.60 10.29 25.17
C LYS A 320 -10.59 9.21 24.71
N GLU A 321 -11.30 9.45 23.61
CA GLU A 321 -12.25 8.50 23.02
C GLU A 321 -11.55 7.29 22.38
N PHE A 322 -10.33 7.44 21.84
CA PHE A 322 -9.54 6.30 21.35
C PHE A 322 -9.10 5.39 22.50
N PHE A 323 -8.61 5.96 23.62
CA PHE A 323 -8.22 5.17 24.80
C PHE A 323 -9.43 4.54 25.51
N GLN A 324 -10.56 5.25 25.62
CA GLN A 324 -11.81 4.67 26.12
C GLN A 324 -12.35 3.58 25.19
N ASN A 325 -12.28 3.78 23.87
CA ASN A 325 -12.62 2.71 22.93
C ASN A 325 -11.62 1.55 23.03
N TYR A 326 -10.33 1.79 23.26
CA TYR A 326 -9.31 0.75 23.40
C TYR A 326 -9.60 -0.15 24.61
N GLU A 327 -9.96 0.42 25.76
CA GLU A 327 -10.44 -0.36 26.93
C GLU A 327 -11.73 -1.13 26.61
N SER A 328 -12.67 -0.53 25.89
CA SER A 328 -13.89 -1.22 25.48
C SER A 328 -13.64 -2.34 24.44
N ILE A 329 -12.66 -2.16 23.55
CA ILE A 329 -12.25 -3.13 22.52
C ILE A 329 -11.45 -4.27 23.18
N THR A 330 -10.59 -3.98 24.17
CA THR A 330 -9.91 -5.02 24.95
C THR A 330 -10.88 -5.78 25.84
N ALA A 331 -11.89 -5.11 26.42
CA ALA A 331 -12.97 -5.77 27.16
C ALA A 331 -13.87 -6.62 26.25
N ALA A 332 -14.26 -6.12 25.07
CA ALA A 332 -15.06 -6.84 24.08
C ALA A 332 -14.29 -7.99 23.40
N SER A 333 -12.98 -7.83 23.21
CA SER A 333 -12.09 -8.92 22.77
C SER A 333 -12.03 -10.04 23.80
N ARG A 334 -12.24 -9.74 25.09
CA ARG A 334 -12.36 -10.75 26.16
C ARG A 334 -13.71 -11.47 26.13
N SER A 335 -14.78 -10.81 25.69
CA SER A 335 -16.13 -11.39 25.59
C SER A 335 -16.48 -11.98 24.21
N LYS A 336 -15.56 -11.93 23.22
CA LYS A 336 -15.78 -12.37 21.82
C LYS A 336 -16.96 -11.66 21.12
N ASP A 337 -17.32 -10.46 21.56
CA ASP A 337 -18.48 -9.74 21.03
C ASP A 337 -18.14 -8.98 19.75
N PHE A 338 -18.39 -9.64 18.61
CA PHE A 338 -18.02 -9.16 17.28
C PHE A 338 -18.66 -7.81 16.92
N SER A 339 -19.95 -7.65 17.23
CA SER A 339 -20.71 -6.44 16.92
C SER A 339 -20.14 -5.21 17.61
N ALA A 340 -19.70 -5.34 18.87
CA ALA A 340 -19.20 -4.23 19.67
C ALA A 340 -17.85 -3.71 19.14
N ILE A 341 -16.94 -4.61 18.76
CA ILE A 341 -15.62 -4.24 18.20
C ILE A 341 -15.79 -3.57 16.84
N ALA A 342 -16.60 -4.16 15.96
CA ALA A 342 -16.89 -3.58 14.64
C ALA A 342 -17.57 -2.21 14.77
N HIS A 343 -18.56 -2.06 15.65
CA HIS A 343 -19.21 -0.76 15.90
C HIS A 343 -18.26 0.27 16.50
N ALA A 344 -17.40 -0.11 17.44
CA ALA A 344 -16.41 0.81 18.02
C ALA A 344 -15.40 1.30 16.97
N PHE A 345 -14.92 0.39 16.13
CA PHE A 345 -14.00 0.70 15.05
C PHE A 345 -14.65 1.55 13.95
N ILE A 346 -15.87 1.19 13.51
CA ILE A 346 -16.66 1.97 12.55
C ILE A 346 -17.00 3.36 13.12
N LYS A 347 -17.35 3.45 14.41
CA LYS A 347 -17.63 4.73 15.08
C LYS A 347 -16.39 5.62 15.13
N HIS A 348 -15.22 5.04 15.41
CA HIS A 348 -13.96 5.78 15.41
C HIS A 348 -13.55 6.25 14.01
N LEU A 349 -13.69 5.37 13.00
CA LEU A 349 -13.50 5.72 11.58
C LEU A 349 -14.48 6.81 11.14
N ARG A 350 -15.76 6.72 11.51
CA ARG A 350 -16.79 7.71 11.19
C ARG A 350 -16.53 9.06 11.86
N TRP A 351 -16.08 9.07 13.11
CA TRP A 351 -15.71 10.31 13.80
C TRP A 351 -14.49 10.98 13.14
N GLY A 352 -13.49 10.19 12.75
CA GLY A 352 -12.34 10.68 11.98
C GLY A 352 -12.73 11.23 10.63
N PHE A 353 -13.52 10.46 9.89
CA PHE A 353 -14.03 10.85 8.59
C PHE A 353 -14.86 12.15 8.69
N ASN A 354 -15.76 12.28 9.67
CA ASN A 354 -16.56 13.49 9.82
C ASN A 354 -15.72 14.71 10.21
N LYS A 355 -14.73 14.58 11.10
CA LYS A 355 -13.88 15.72 11.49
C LYS A 355 -12.86 16.13 10.43
N VAL A 356 -12.41 15.20 9.60
CA VAL A 356 -11.38 15.44 8.58
C VAL A 356 -12.02 15.83 7.23
N CYS A 357 -13.15 15.20 6.85
CA CYS A 357 -13.80 15.43 5.56
C CYS A 357 -14.90 16.50 5.60
N LEU A 358 -15.68 16.64 6.69
CA LEU A 358 -16.83 17.58 6.73
C LEU A 358 -16.46 18.98 7.27
N LYS A 359 -15.19 19.24 7.58
CA LYS A 359 -14.72 20.59 7.94
C LYS A 359 -14.19 21.39 6.74
N GLU A 360 -14.27 20.82 5.54
CA GLU A 360 -13.90 21.44 4.26
C GLU A 360 -15.12 21.93 3.44
N GLU A 361 -16.35 21.87 3.98
CA GLU A 361 -17.51 22.60 3.44
C GLU A 361 -17.69 23.98 4.07
#